data_AF-A0A5K3EH09-F1
#
_entry.id   AF-A0A5K3EH09-F1
#
_cell.length_a   1.000
_cell.length_b   1.000
_cell.length_c   1.000
_cell.angle_alpha   90.00
_cell.angle_beta   90.00
_cell.angle_gamma   90.00
#
_symmetry.space_group_name_H-M   'P 1'
#
loop_
_entity.id
_entity.type
_entity.pdbx_description
1 polymer ?
#
loop_
_entity_poly.entity_id
_entity_poly.type
_entity_poly.pdbx_seq_one_letter_code
_entity_poly.pdbx_strand_id
1 'polypeptide(L)'
;MLTTVASSVHATLVTLLSLESLLFDQFQWADPITSISRTGCIALAITIGYMFADTITMFTFQKGLELILFSIHHLLVAVCFTFLLVYRLVPVYGIMRLVSEVSTPFLNQRWFFRTIGGDGSKERSARVTLVFAGLFIIGRYILPIPYWIVFWSNFNSRPHLLIKADLPPFTNYFISCPVLLDILNIAWGYPVFMVTRKALITLGYIHPKAEAKQNGFARPREE
;
A
#
# COMPACT_ATOMS: atom_id res chain seq x y z
N MET A 1 8.70 5.91 -16.57
CA MET A 1 7.53 5.67 -17.44
C MET A 1 7.25 4.17 -17.59
N LEU A 2 8.24 3.33 -17.93
CA LEU A 2 8.03 1.87 -18.00
C LEU A 2 7.63 1.26 -16.64
N THR A 3 8.34 1.65 -15.58
CA THR A 3 8.08 1.20 -14.19
C THR A 3 6.69 1.59 -13.70
N THR A 4 6.23 2.81 -13.98
CA THR A 4 4.90 3.30 -13.59
C THR A 4 3.76 2.58 -14.31
N VAL A 5 3.96 2.17 -15.57
CA VAL A 5 2.96 1.39 -16.31
C VAL A 5 2.88 -0.04 -15.76
N ALA A 6 4.03 -0.70 -15.61
CA ALA A 6 4.09 -2.06 -15.04
C ALA A 6 3.47 -2.11 -13.64
N SER A 7 3.81 -1.14 -12.77
CA SER A 7 3.24 -0.97 -11.43
C SER A 7 1.71 -0.81 -11.47
N SER A 8 1.19 0.02 -12.38
CA SER A 8 -0.26 0.22 -12.51
C SER A 8 -1.01 -1.02 -12.99
N VAL A 9 -0.44 -1.73 -13.97
CA VAL A 9 -1.00 -3.00 -14.47
C VAL A 9 -1.01 -4.04 -13.36
N HIS A 10 0.14 -4.22 -12.69
CA HIS A 10 0.28 -5.11 -11.55
C HIS A 10 -0.79 -4.83 -10.48
N ALA A 11 -0.80 -3.60 -9.97
CA ALA A 11 -1.69 -3.19 -8.89
C ALA A 11 -3.17 -3.35 -9.24
N THR A 12 -3.56 -3.01 -10.47
CA THR A 12 -4.94 -3.18 -10.96
C THR A 12 -5.33 -4.66 -11.00
N LEU A 13 -4.48 -5.51 -11.60
CA LEU A 13 -4.74 -6.95 -11.71
C LEU A 13 -4.87 -7.60 -10.34
N VAL A 14 -3.91 -7.39 -9.43
CA VAL A 14 -3.93 -8.05 -8.13
C VAL A 14 -5.03 -7.54 -7.22
N THR A 15 -5.42 -6.26 -7.36
CA THR A 15 -6.60 -5.72 -6.67
C THR A 15 -7.87 -6.44 -7.13
N LEU A 16 -8.09 -6.58 -8.44
CA LEU A 16 -9.28 -7.24 -8.98
C LEU A 16 -9.34 -8.71 -8.57
N LEU A 17 -8.23 -9.44 -8.71
CA LEU A 17 -8.13 -10.85 -8.30
C LEU A 17 -8.35 -11.03 -6.79
N SER A 18 -7.86 -10.08 -5.99
CA SER A 18 -8.01 -10.12 -4.54
C SER A 18 -9.44 -9.82 -4.10
N LEU A 19 -10.11 -8.84 -4.73
CA LEU A 19 -11.52 -8.54 -4.48
C LEU A 19 -12.43 -9.69 -4.93
N GLU A 20 -12.18 -10.28 -6.10
CA GLU A 20 -12.91 -11.47 -6.57
C GLU A 20 -12.80 -12.60 -5.54
N SER A 21 -11.57 -12.93 -5.13
CA SER A 21 -11.32 -13.93 -4.12
C SER A 21 -12.13 -13.64 -2.86
N LEU A 22 -11.94 -12.46 -2.24
CA LEU A 22 -12.55 -12.13 -0.94
C LEU A 22 -14.08 -12.07 -0.98
N LEU A 23 -14.68 -11.69 -2.11
CA LEU A 23 -16.13 -11.54 -2.23
C LEU A 23 -16.83 -12.87 -2.56
N PHE A 24 -16.21 -13.73 -3.39
CA PHE A 24 -16.89 -14.90 -3.94
C PHE A 24 -16.44 -16.23 -3.33
N ASP A 25 -15.20 -16.35 -2.83
CA ASP A 25 -14.73 -17.58 -2.21
C ASP A 25 -15.09 -17.63 -0.71
N GLN A 26 -16.30 -18.09 -0.41
CA GLN A 26 -16.79 -18.17 0.96
C GLN A 26 -16.04 -19.19 1.82
N PHE A 27 -15.36 -20.17 1.21
CA PHE A 27 -14.63 -21.21 1.94
C PHE A 27 -13.44 -20.62 2.72
N GLN A 28 -12.83 -19.55 2.21
CA GLN A 28 -11.72 -18.88 2.91
C GLN A 28 -12.16 -18.20 4.21
N TRP A 29 -13.43 -17.83 4.33
CA TRP A 29 -13.96 -17.21 5.55
C TRP A 29 -14.36 -18.26 6.59
N ALA A 30 -14.82 -19.43 6.14
CA ALA A 30 -15.15 -20.56 7.01
C ALA A 30 -13.90 -21.25 7.60
N ASP A 31 -12.83 -21.36 6.81
CA ASP A 31 -11.53 -21.83 7.26
C ASP A 31 -10.39 -20.90 6.78
N PRO A 32 -10.12 -19.81 7.51
CA PRO A 32 -9.08 -18.84 7.16
C PRO A 32 -7.66 -19.39 7.19
N ILE A 33 -7.44 -20.57 7.79
CA ILE A 33 -6.11 -21.10 8.02
C ILE A 33 -5.69 -22.05 6.91
N THR A 34 -6.55 -22.98 6.51
CA THR A 34 -6.18 -24.03 5.54
C THR A 34 -6.88 -23.91 4.20
N SER A 35 -7.96 -23.13 4.10
CA SER A 35 -8.65 -22.95 2.83
C SER A 35 -7.81 -22.14 1.84
N ILE A 36 -7.87 -22.54 0.57
CA ILE A 36 -7.07 -21.99 -0.51
C ILE A 36 -7.99 -21.41 -1.58
N SER A 37 -7.90 -20.11 -1.78
CA SER A 37 -8.49 -19.46 -2.95
C SER A 37 -7.53 -19.54 -4.14
N ARG A 38 -7.99 -20.15 -5.24
CA ARG A 38 -7.20 -20.24 -6.48
C ARG A 38 -6.88 -18.84 -7.03
N THR A 39 -7.87 -17.96 -7.11
CA THR A 39 -7.70 -16.59 -7.60
C THR A 39 -6.75 -15.81 -6.69
N GLY A 40 -6.90 -15.98 -5.37
CA GLY A 40 -6.04 -15.36 -4.38
C GLY A 40 -4.59 -15.82 -4.48
N CYS A 41 -4.34 -17.12 -4.69
CA CYS A 41 -3.00 -17.64 -4.91
C CYS A 41 -2.36 -17.10 -6.20
N ILE A 42 -3.15 -16.93 -7.28
CA ILE A 42 -2.67 -16.30 -8.52
C ILE A 42 -2.28 -14.85 -8.24
N ALA A 43 -3.09 -14.09 -7.50
CA ALA A 43 -2.77 -12.72 -7.11
C ALA A 43 -1.44 -12.63 -6.34
N LEU A 44 -1.27 -13.48 -5.32
CA LEU A 44 -0.03 -13.58 -4.54
C LEU A 44 1.18 -13.91 -5.42
N ALA A 45 1.04 -14.89 -6.33
CA ALA A 45 2.11 -15.29 -7.23
C ALA A 45 2.54 -14.16 -8.18
N ILE A 46 1.57 -13.43 -8.75
CA ILE A 46 1.82 -12.24 -9.57
C ILE A 46 2.56 -11.18 -8.76
N THR A 47 2.15 -10.94 -7.51
CA THR A 47 2.85 -9.98 -6.63
C THR A 47 4.26 -10.39 -6.31
N ILE A 48 4.52 -11.66 -5.98
CA ILE A 48 5.89 -12.12 -5.72
C ILE A 48 6.79 -11.83 -6.93
N GLY A 49 6.35 -12.22 -8.13
CA GLY A 49 7.10 -11.96 -9.36
C GLY A 49 7.33 -10.47 -9.61
N TYR A 50 6.31 -9.64 -9.42
CA TYR A 50 6.42 -8.19 -9.54
C TYR A 50 7.41 -7.59 -8.52
N MET A 51 7.34 -7.99 -7.24
CA MET A 51 8.21 -7.44 -6.18
C MET A 51 9.69 -7.71 -6.48
N PHE A 52 10.04 -8.89 -7.00
CA PHE A 52 11.40 -9.18 -7.44
C PHE A 52 11.82 -8.32 -8.63
N ALA A 53 10.97 -8.24 -9.66
CA ALA A 53 11.26 -7.43 -10.85
C ALA A 53 11.42 -5.95 -10.50
N ASP A 54 10.53 -5.39 -9.67
CA ASP A 54 10.57 -3.99 -9.26
C ASP A 54 11.82 -3.70 -8.44
N THR A 55 12.16 -4.58 -7.49
CA THR A 55 13.40 -4.48 -6.69
C THR A 55 14.65 -4.39 -7.58
N ILE A 56 14.76 -5.22 -8.62
CA ILE A 56 15.88 -5.16 -9.59
C ILE A 56 15.92 -3.79 -10.29
N THR A 57 14.76 -3.29 -10.73
CA THR A 57 14.71 -1.97 -11.39
C THR A 57 15.04 -0.83 -10.42
N MET A 58 14.64 -0.92 -9.15
CA MET A 58 14.91 0.09 -8.15
C MET A 58 16.40 0.30 -7.91
N PHE A 59 17.20 -0.77 -7.86
CA PHE A 59 18.67 -0.67 -7.78
C PHE A 59 19.29 0.08 -8.97
N THR A 60 18.59 0.15 -10.09
CA THR A 60 19.06 0.88 -11.29
C THR A 60 18.70 2.37 -11.23
N PHE A 61 17.55 2.74 -10.65
CA PHE A 61 16.98 4.09 -10.79
C PHE A 61 16.83 4.88 -9.47
N GLN A 62 16.87 4.24 -8.31
CA GLN A 62 16.74 4.90 -7.00
C GLN A 62 18.06 4.92 -6.24
N LYS A 63 18.24 5.92 -5.37
CA LYS A 63 19.44 6.08 -4.53
C LYS A 63 19.06 6.57 -3.13
N GLY A 64 19.93 6.32 -2.16
CA GLY A 64 19.78 6.81 -0.79
C GLY A 64 18.85 5.97 0.08
N LEU A 65 18.29 6.59 1.13
CA LEU A 65 17.49 5.90 2.15
C LEU A 65 16.19 5.31 1.59
N GLU A 66 15.56 5.97 0.61
CA GLU A 66 14.33 5.47 -0.03
C GLU A 66 14.55 4.12 -0.70
N LEU A 67 15.65 3.95 -1.43
CA LEU A 67 16.02 2.66 -2.06
C LEU A 67 16.06 1.54 -1.02
N ILE A 68 16.72 1.77 0.12
CA ILE A 68 16.88 0.77 1.18
C ILE A 68 15.51 0.40 1.77
N LEU A 69 14.70 1.40 2.14
CA LEU A 69 13.39 1.18 2.77
C LEU A 69 12.44 0.42 1.84
N PHE A 70 12.33 0.84 0.59
CA PHE A 70 11.45 0.17 -0.38
C PHE A 70 11.97 -1.22 -0.77
N SER A 71 13.29 -1.42 -0.90
CA SER A 71 13.85 -2.75 -1.21
C SER A 71 13.60 -3.74 -0.07
N ILE A 72 13.80 -3.31 1.19
CA ILE A 72 13.49 -4.15 2.37
C ILE A 72 11.99 -4.47 2.40
N HIS A 73 11.14 -3.49 2.13
CA HIS A 73 9.69 -3.69 2.05
C HIS A 73 9.31 -4.72 0.98
N HIS A 74 9.80 -4.58 -0.26
CA HIS A 74 9.51 -5.52 -1.36
C HIS A 74 10.02 -6.93 -1.06
N LEU A 75 11.24 -7.06 -0.52
CA LEU A 75 11.79 -8.37 -0.15
C LEU A 75 10.99 -9.01 0.99
N LEU A 76 10.58 -8.24 2.00
CA LEU A 76 9.75 -8.73 3.10
C LEU A 76 8.40 -9.24 2.56
N VAL A 77 7.73 -8.46 1.71
CA VAL A 77 6.47 -8.86 1.08
C VAL A 77 6.66 -10.13 0.23
N ALA A 78 7.72 -10.19 -0.58
CA ALA A 78 8.02 -11.36 -1.41
C ALA A 78 8.26 -12.62 -0.58
N VAL A 79 9.05 -12.53 0.49
CA VAL A 79 9.32 -13.66 1.41
C VAL A 79 8.04 -14.10 2.10
N CYS A 80 7.27 -13.17 2.66
CA CYS A 80 6.00 -13.49 3.33
C CYS A 80 5.02 -14.17 2.37
N PHE A 81 4.79 -13.61 1.18
CA PHE A 81 3.84 -14.19 0.23
C PHE A 81 4.34 -15.52 -0.34
N THR A 82 5.65 -15.69 -0.55
CA THR A 82 6.24 -16.98 -0.94
C THR A 82 5.99 -18.02 0.13
N PHE A 83 6.16 -17.67 1.41
CA PHE A 83 5.85 -18.56 2.52
C PHE A 83 4.38 -18.99 2.52
N LEU A 84 3.44 -18.05 2.37
CA LEU A 84 2.00 -18.36 2.29
C LEU A 84 1.68 -19.35 1.15
N LEU A 85 2.31 -19.19 -0.02
CA LEU A 85 2.09 -20.06 -1.17
C LEU A 85 2.75 -21.43 -1.05
N VAL A 86 4.00 -21.50 -0.57
CA VAL A 86 4.75 -22.77 -0.48
C VAL A 86 4.14 -23.69 0.56
N TYR A 87 3.81 -23.15 1.74
CA TYR A 87 3.18 -23.93 2.80
C TYR A 87 1.67 -24.09 2.59
N ARG A 88 1.08 -23.31 1.67
CA ARG A 88 -0.36 -23.27 1.39
C ARG A 88 -1.18 -23.00 2.64
N LEU A 89 -0.72 -22.03 3.41
CA LEU A 89 -1.34 -21.64 4.67
C LEU A 89 -1.77 -20.19 4.63
N VAL A 90 -2.92 -19.94 5.21
CA VAL A 90 -3.48 -18.64 5.50
C VAL A 90 -3.45 -17.61 4.34
N PRO A 91 -3.72 -18.01 3.08
CA PRO A 91 -3.59 -17.12 1.93
C PRO A 91 -4.53 -15.89 2.03
N VAL A 92 -5.67 -16.03 2.70
CA VAL A 92 -6.63 -14.93 2.95
C VAL A 92 -5.98 -13.69 3.56
N TYR A 93 -5.01 -13.85 4.48
CA TYR A 93 -4.32 -12.71 5.08
C TYR A 93 -3.49 -11.94 4.05
N GLY A 94 -2.80 -12.64 3.15
CA GLY A 94 -2.06 -12.02 2.05
C GLY A 94 -2.99 -11.30 1.08
N ILE A 95 -4.11 -11.93 0.72
CA ILE A 95 -5.11 -11.40 -0.21
C ILE A 95 -5.76 -10.13 0.34
N MET A 96 -6.14 -10.12 1.64
CA MET A 96 -6.66 -8.91 2.30
C MET A 96 -5.68 -7.75 2.24
N ARG A 97 -4.38 -8.02 2.37
CA ARG A 97 -3.34 -6.99 2.27
C ARG A 97 -3.14 -6.52 0.83
N LEU A 98 -3.28 -7.40 -0.17
CA LEU A 98 -3.14 -7.03 -1.58
C LEU A 98 -4.17 -6.01 -2.07
N VAL A 99 -5.38 -5.98 -1.50
CA VAL A 99 -6.41 -4.99 -1.87
C VAL A 99 -5.91 -3.55 -1.70
N SER A 100 -4.96 -3.31 -0.79
CA SER A 100 -4.39 -1.99 -0.55
C SER A 100 -3.58 -1.43 -1.74
N GLU A 101 -3.24 -2.27 -2.72
CA GLU A 101 -2.64 -1.85 -4.00
C GLU A 101 -3.60 -1.05 -4.89
N VAL A 102 -4.91 -1.02 -4.58
CA VAL A 102 -5.89 -0.21 -5.32
C VAL A 102 -5.55 1.28 -5.39
N SER A 103 -4.76 1.78 -4.44
CA SER A 103 -4.31 3.18 -4.43
C SER A 103 -3.18 3.46 -5.44
N THR A 104 -2.36 2.46 -5.77
CA THR A 104 -1.14 2.59 -6.58
C THR A 104 -1.39 3.12 -8.01
N PRO A 105 -2.41 2.66 -8.76
CA PRO A 105 -2.71 3.21 -10.10
C PRO A 105 -3.00 4.72 -10.07
N PHE A 106 -3.64 5.23 -9.01
CA PHE A 106 -3.96 6.66 -8.87
C PHE A 106 -2.72 7.49 -8.51
N LEU A 107 -1.78 6.93 -7.75
CA LEU A 107 -0.49 7.55 -7.53
C LEU A 107 0.29 7.72 -8.85
N ASN A 108 0.29 6.67 -9.68
CA ASN A 108 0.92 6.68 -11.00
C ASN A 108 0.20 7.65 -11.96
N GLN A 109 -1.13 7.70 -11.93
CA GLN A 109 -1.94 8.64 -12.72
C GLN A 109 -1.67 10.10 -12.32
N ARG A 110 -1.48 10.39 -11.02
CA ARG A 110 -1.06 11.71 -10.55
C ARG A 110 0.30 12.09 -11.13
N TRP A 111 1.27 11.18 -11.11
CA TRP A 111 2.60 11.42 -11.70
C TRP A 111 2.47 11.68 -13.21
N PHE A 112 1.67 10.88 -13.92
CA PHE A 112 1.42 11.04 -15.35
C PHE A 112 0.88 12.44 -15.72
N PHE A 113 -0.15 12.93 -15.00
CA PHE A 113 -0.69 14.27 -15.26
C PHE A 113 0.32 15.39 -15.01
N ARG A 114 1.22 15.23 -14.03
CA ARG A 114 2.27 16.21 -13.76
C ARG A 114 3.39 16.19 -14.81
N THR A 115 3.66 15.02 -15.39
CA THR A 115 4.71 14.86 -16.40
C THR A 115 4.29 15.40 -17.76
N ILE A 116 3.04 15.16 -18.19
CA ILE A 116 2.54 15.66 -19.48
C ILE A 116 2.28 17.17 -19.43
N GLY A 117 1.80 17.68 -18.30
CA GLY A 117 1.46 19.09 -18.16
C GLY A 117 0.24 19.52 -18.97
N GLY A 118 0.22 20.78 -19.40
CA GLY A 118 -0.90 21.41 -20.14
C GLY A 118 -1.96 22.05 -19.24
N ASP A 119 -2.95 22.66 -19.89
CA ASP A 119 -4.03 23.40 -19.22
C ASP A 119 -4.86 22.47 -18.34
N GLY A 120 -5.15 22.90 -17.11
CA GLY A 120 -5.90 22.11 -16.13
C GLY A 120 -5.12 20.94 -15.52
N SER A 121 -3.82 20.77 -15.82
CA SER A 121 -3.03 19.63 -15.32
C SER A 121 -2.87 19.61 -13.81
N LYS A 122 -2.77 20.79 -13.18
CA LYS A 122 -2.68 20.95 -11.72
C LYS A 122 -3.98 20.49 -11.06
N GLU A 123 -5.13 20.90 -11.60
CA GLU A 123 -6.46 20.56 -11.12
C GLU A 123 -6.77 19.08 -11.31
N ARG A 124 -6.44 18.51 -12.50
CA ARG A 124 -6.54 17.06 -12.76
C ARG A 124 -5.68 16.26 -11.78
N SER A 125 -4.42 16.65 -11.62
CA SER A 125 -3.51 16.01 -10.66
C SER A 125 -4.02 16.13 -9.22
N ALA A 126 -4.65 17.25 -8.84
CA ALA A 126 -5.21 17.44 -7.51
C ALA A 126 -6.42 16.53 -7.27
N ARG A 127 -7.35 16.41 -8.23
CA ARG A 127 -8.51 15.50 -8.11
C ARG A 127 -8.08 14.05 -7.94
N VAL A 128 -7.15 13.58 -8.77
CA VAL A 128 -6.60 12.21 -8.63
C VAL A 128 -5.88 12.02 -7.31
N THR A 129 -5.20 13.05 -6.80
CA THR A 129 -4.57 12.99 -5.47
C THR A 129 -5.59 12.72 -4.37
N LEU A 130 -6.79 13.30 -4.45
CA LEU A 130 -7.85 13.05 -3.46
C LEU A 130 -8.35 11.60 -3.51
N VAL A 131 -8.53 11.06 -4.73
CA VAL A 131 -8.91 9.65 -4.92
C VAL A 131 -7.83 8.72 -4.37
N PHE A 132 -6.56 8.98 -4.71
CA PHE A 132 -5.41 8.27 -4.16
C PHE A 132 -5.41 8.30 -2.63
N ALA A 133 -5.59 9.47 -2.02
CA ALA A 133 -5.58 9.63 -0.56
C ALA A 133 -6.72 8.86 0.12
N GLY A 134 -7.93 8.90 -0.46
CA GLY A 134 -9.07 8.12 0.05
C GLY A 134 -8.81 6.63 -0.01
N LEU A 135 -8.33 6.12 -1.15
CA LEU A 135 -7.98 4.71 -1.32
C LEU A 135 -6.80 4.29 -0.45
N PHE A 136 -5.83 5.18 -0.22
CA PHE A 136 -4.73 4.94 0.70
C PHE A 136 -5.26 4.73 2.13
N ILE A 137 -6.15 5.60 2.61
CA ILE A 137 -6.76 5.49 3.94
C ILE A 137 -7.56 4.18 4.06
N ILE A 138 -8.41 3.88 3.07
CA ILE A 138 -9.20 2.65 3.06
C ILE A 138 -8.27 1.43 3.09
N GLY A 139 -7.32 1.37 2.16
CA GLY A 139 -6.44 0.21 1.99
C GLY A 139 -5.45 0.01 3.13
N ARG A 140 -4.94 1.10 3.72
CA ARG A 140 -3.81 1.04 4.66
C ARG A 140 -4.18 1.32 6.11
N TYR A 141 -5.37 1.86 6.40
CA TYR A 141 -5.86 2.08 7.77
C TYR A 141 -7.15 1.35 8.09
N ILE A 142 -8.08 1.24 7.14
CA ILE A 142 -9.37 0.56 7.38
C ILE A 142 -9.24 -0.95 7.18
N LEU A 143 -8.70 -1.42 6.06
CA LEU A 143 -8.56 -2.86 5.77
C LEU A 143 -7.67 -3.67 6.75
N PRO A 144 -6.66 -3.09 7.42
CA PRO A 144 -5.95 -3.81 8.48
C PRO A 144 -6.86 -4.18 9.67
N ILE A 145 -7.97 -3.48 9.90
CA ILE A 145 -8.88 -3.77 11.02
C ILE A 145 -9.50 -5.17 10.88
N PRO A 146 -10.22 -5.52 9.79
CA PRO A 146 -10.75 -6.88 9.63
C PRO A 146 -9.63 -7.92 9.55
N TYR A 147 -8.44 -7.58 9.02
CA TYR A 147 -7.28 -8.47 9.04
C TYR A 147 -6.92 -8.88 10.47
N TRP A 148 -6.80 -7.91 11.38
CA TRP A 148 -6.43 -8.17 12.77
C TRP A 148 -7.54 -8.86 13.56
N ILE A 149 -8.81 -8.62 13.22
CA ILE A 149 -9.96 -9.34 13.81
C ILE A 149 -9.89 -10.82 13.43
N VAL A 150 -9.74 -11.13 12.14
CA VAL A 150 -9.63 -12.53 11.66
C VAL A 150 -8.41 -13.19 12.26
N PHE A 151 -7.26 -12.48 12.30
CA PHE A 151 -6.04 -12.98 12.93
C PHE A 151 -6.26 -13.35 14.40
N TRP A 152 -6.80 -12.41 15.20
CA TRP A 152 -7.02 -12.62 16.63
C TRP A 152 -7.99 -13.78 16.91
N SER A 153 -9.06 -13.90 16.11
CA SER A 153 -10.04 -15.00 16.26
C SER A 153 -9.45 -16.39 15.96
N ASN A 154 -8.41 -16.45 15.13
CA ASN A 154 -7.77 -17.69 14.70
C ASN A 154 -6.46 -17.98 15.46
N PHE A 155 -5.87 -16.99 16.12
CA PHE A 155 -4.65 -17.15 16.88
C PHE A 155 -4.89 -18.05 18.10
N ASN A 156 -3.98 -19.01 18.32
CA ASN A 156 -4.12 -20.08 19.33
C ASN A 156 -5.39 -20.95 19.21
N SER A 157 -6.10 -20.89 18.09
CA SER A 157 -7.18 -21.84 17.80
C SER A 157 -6.63 -23.26 17.59
N ARG A 158 -7.49 -24.27 17.70
CA ARG A 158 -7.10 -25.68 17.47
C ARG A 158 -6.46 -25.88 16.08
N PRO A 159 -7.02 -25.37 14.96
CA PRO A 159 -6.38 -25.55 13.66
C PRO A 159 -5.02 -24.85 13.55
N HIS A 160 -4.87 -23.65 14.15
CA HIS A 160 -3.58 -22.97 14.23
C HIS A 160 -2.52 -23.79 14.99
N LEU A 161 -2.87 -24.34 16.16
CA LEU A 161 -1.92 -25.09 16.99
C LEU A 161 -1.48 -26.41 16.34
N LEU A 162 -2.37 -27.07 15.58
CA LEU A 162 -2.03 -28.29 14.84
C LEU A 162 -0.96 -28.02 13.79
N ILE A 163 -1.15 -26.98 12.99
CA ILE A 163 -0.23 -26.63 11.90
C ILE A 163 1.07 -26.07 12.44
N LYS A 164 1.01 -25.31 13.54
CA LYS A 164 2.19 -24.76 14.20
C LYS A 164 3.20 -25.84 14.61
N ALA A 165 2.75 -27.06 14.94
CA ALA A 165 3.63 -28.17 15.29
C ALA A 165 4.52 -28.62 14.12
N ASP A 166 4.02 -28.49 12.89
CA ASP A 166 4.72 -28.90 11.66
C ASP A 166 5.55 -27.77 11.03
N LEU A 167 5.41 -26.54 11.55
CA LEU A 167 6.09 -25.36 11.04
C LEU A 167 7.44 -25.11 11.74
N PRO A 168 8.43 -24.55 11.02
CA PRO A 168 9.70 -24.18 11.63
C PRO A 168 9.54 -23.17 12.78
N PRO A 169 10.36 -23.24 13.86
CA PRO A 169 10.23 -22.35 15.02
C PRO A 169 10.28 -20.85 14.71
N PHE A 170 10.97 -20.45 13.64
CA PHE A 170 11.09 -19.05 13.22
C PHE A 170 9.75 -18.44 12.77
N THR A 171 8.75 -19.27 12.43
CA THR A 171 7.42 -18.81 12.02
C THR A 171 6.68 -18.06 13.13
N ASN A 172 7.04 -18.24 14.40
CA ASN A 172 6.52 -17.44 15.50
C ASN A 172 6.81 -15.94 15.32
N TYR A 173 7.91 -15.59 14.65
CA TYR A 173 8.26 -14.20 14.39
C TYR A 173 7.56 -13.62 13.16
N PHE A 174 6.83 -14.42 12.37
CA PHE A 174 6.17 -13.93 11.15
C PHE A 174 5.10 -12.87 11.45
N ILE A 175 4.52 -12.87 12.66
CA ILE A 175 3.60 -11.81 13.09
C ILE A 175 4.27 -10.42 13.13
N SER A 176 5.59 -10.34 13.30
CA SER A 176 6.32 -9.08 13.24
C SER A 176 6.24 -8.42 11.86
N CYS A 177 6.12 -9.20 10.78
CA CYS A 177 6.07 -8.70 9.41
C CYS A 177 4.85 -7.80 9.14
N PRO A 178 3.59 -8.23 9.40
CA PRO A 178 2.43 -7.36 9.23
C PRO A 178 2.42 -6.17 10.20
N VAL A 179 2.96 -6.31 11.41
CA VAL A 179 3.10 -5.17 12.35
C VAL A 179 4.06 -4.11 11.80
N LEU A 180 5.23 -4.51 11.33
CA LEU A 180 6.21 -3.61 10.72
C LEU A 180 5.64 -2.93 9.46
N LEU A 181 4.86 -3.68 8.68
CA LEU A 181 4.14 -3.16 7.51
C LEU A 181 3.14 -2.07 7.91
N ASP A 182 2.38 -2.27 8.99
CA ASP A 182 1.43 -1.28 9.50
C ASP A 182 2.13 -0.01 10.02
N ILE A 183 3.25 -0.16 10.72
CA ILE A 183 4.08 0.98 11.16
C ILE A 183 4.58 1.77 9.95
N LEU A 184 5.08 1.08 8.92
CA LEU A 184 5.54 1.72 7.68
C LEU A 184 4.40 2.47 6.97
N ASN A 185 3.22 1.86 6.89
CA ASN A 185 2.04 2.50 6.29
C ASN A 185 1.60 3.76 7.05
N ILE A 186 1.68 3.76 8.38
CA ILE A 186 1.42 4.93 9.21
C ILE A 186 2.45 6.03 8.94
N ALA A 187 3.74 5.67 8.84
CA ALA A 187 4.81 6.61 8.52
C ALA A 187 4.60 7.27 7.15
N TRP A 188 4.16 6.51 6.14
CA TRP A 188 3.79 7.02 4.82
C TRP A 188 2.52 7.89 4.83
N GLY A 189 1.71 7.85 5.90
CA GLY A 189 0.58 8.75 6.09
C GLY A 189 0.95 10.23 6.07
N TYR A 190 2.10 10.59 6.64
CA TYR A 190 2.54 11.99 6.72
C TYR A 190 2.76 12.63 5.33
N PRO A 191 3.58 12.07 4.42
CA PRO A 191 3.73 12.64 3.08
C PRO A 191 2.42 12.63 2.28
N VAL A 192 1.57 11.60 2.45
CA VAL A 192 0.24 11.54 1.81
C VAL A 192 -0.64 12.70 2.28
N PHE A 193 -0.69 12.97 3.58
CA PHE A 193 -1.41 14.11 4.14
C PHE A 193 -0.91 15.44 3.56
N MET A 194 0.41 15.63 3.48
CA MET A 194 1.00 16.87 2.95
C MET A 194 0.66 17.09 1.47
N VAL A 195 0.67 16.03 0.66
CA VAL A 195 0.29 16.08 -0.76
C VAL A 195 -1.21 16.31 -0.92
N THR A 196 -2.03 15.72 -0.05
CA THR A 196 -3.50 15.90 -0.03
C THR A 196 -3.89 17.33 0.34
N ARG A 197 -3.25 17.91 1.36
CA ARG A 197 -3.44 19.31 1.75
C ARG A 197 -3.14 20.26 0.59
N LYS A 198 -2.04 20.03 -0.13
CA LYS A 198 -1.70 20.82 -1.34
C LYS A 198 -2.76 20.69 -2.43
N ALA A 199 -3.29 19.49 -2.66
CA ALA A 199 -4.36 19.26 -3.62
C ALA A 199 -5.65 20.00 -3.24
N LEU A 200 -6.04 19.99 -1.97
CA LEU A 200 -7.21 20.71 -1.47
C LEU A 200 -7.07 22.24 -1.64
N ILE A 201 -5.87 22.79 -1.41
CA ILE A 201 -5.59 24.21 -1.66
C ILE A 201 -5.70 24.54 -3.16
N THR A 202 -5.12 23.69 -4.03
CA THR A 202 -5.17 23.89 -5.49
C THR A 202 -6.61 23.87 -6.02
N LEU A 203 -7.49 23.07 -5.41
CA LEU A 203 -8.90 22.99 -5.78
C LEU A 203 -9.76 24.07 -5.10
N GLY A 204 -9.18 24.93 -4.26
CA GLY A 204 -9.91 26.00 -3.57
C GLY A 204 -10.74 25.56 -2.37
N TYR A 205 -10.65 24.31 -1.92
CA TYR A 205 -11.37 23.82 -0.74
C TYR A 205 -10.79 24.33 0.58
N ILE A 206 -9.49 24.67 0.59
CA ILE A 206 -8.80 25.23 1.75
C ILE A 206 -8.10 26.51 1.32
N HIS A 207 -8.47 27.63 1.95
CA HIS A 207 -7.71 28.86 1.81
C HIS A 207 -6.50 28.82 2.74
N PRO A 208 -5.26 29.07 2.24
CA PRO A 208 -4.12 29.26 3.12
C PRO A 208 -4.44 30.35 4.12
N LYS A 209 -4.18 30.13 5.42
CA LYS A 209 -4.16 31.24 6.39
C LYS A 209 -3.22 32.29 5.81
N ALA A 210 -3.74 33.52 5.62
CA ALA A 210 -2.90 34.65 5.25
C ALA A 210 -1.75 34.68 6.26
N GLU A 211 -0.52 34.46 5.79
CA GLU A 211 0.64 34.79 6.58
C GLU A 211 0.46 36.27 6.95
N ALA A 212 0.41 36.55 8.25
CA ALA A 212 0.39 37.90 8.74
C ALA A 212 1.56 38.61 8.08
N LYS A 213 1.27 39.49 7.11
CA LYS A 213 2.22 40.50 6.67
C LYS A 213 2.72 41.14 7.96
N GLN A 214 3.98 40.89 8.30
CA GLN A 214 4.76 41.81 9.13
C GLN A 214 4.81 43.13 8.36
N ASN A 215 3.73 43.90 8.46
CA ASN A 215 3.73 45.32 8.18
C ASN A 215 4.51 45.98 9.30
N GLY A 216 5.49 46.80 8.94
CA GLY A 216 5.98 47.85 9.83
C GLY A 216 7.42 47.72 10.29
N PHE A 217 8.37 47.76 9.36
CA PHE A 217 9.46 48.71 9.56
C PHE A 217 9.50 49.63 8.35
N ALA A 218 8.81 50.76 8.49
CA ALA A 218 8.97 51.89 7.61
C ALA A 218 10.45 52.26 7.59
N ARG A 219 11.07 52.19 6.42
CA ARG A 219 12.29 52.94 6.14
C ARG A 219 11.90 54.43 6.20
N PRO A 220 12.50 55.26 7.06
CA PRO A 220 12.40 56.70 6.88
C PRO A 220 13.09 57.04 5.56
N ARG A 221 12.38 57.77 4.70
CA ARG A 221 12.98 58.51 3.59
C ARG A 221 13.65 59.75 4.19
N GLU A 222 14.96 59.84 3.93
CA GLU A 222 15.83 61.00 3.73
C GLU A 222 15.47 62.34 4.39
N GLU A 223 16.42 62.87 5.17
CA GLU A 223 17.06 64.19 4.98
C GLU A 223 18.42 64.20 5.68
#